data_AF-A0A453LTS5-F1
#
_entry.id   AF-A0A453LTS5-F1
#
_cell.length_a   1.000
_cell.length_b   1.000
_cell.length_c   1.000
_cell.angle_alpha   90.00
_cell.angle_beta   90.00
_cell.angle_gamma   90.00
#
_symmetry.space_group_name_H-M   'P 1'
#
loop_
_entity.id
_entity.type
_entity.pdbx_description
1 polymer ?
#
loop_
_entity_poly.entity_id
_entity_poly.type
_entity_poly.pdbx_seq_one_letter_code
_entity_poly.pdbx_strand_id
1 'polypeptide(L)'
;MGDGIIMAPSPSNQEYIRDVAEIDLQEYKDIENIAFYQVAANSGSGLSMESERSLRIHICTDQNGVNFLLEFLHHLVDSKESYRGVTNLLFHGIEWQPEAIQLLCSYLGPGSNVKHVEFQKNVFSTKSAVALVPLSEMLQRNNTLKAVVFNDCRIGAAGATLLASALAKNRSVEEFQVWEDSMGSKGAEELSKMIEVN
;
A
#
# COMPACT_ATOMS: atom_id res chain seq x y z
N MET A 1 -35.24 33.89 11.18
CA MET A 1 -34.75 33.50 9.84
C MET A 1 -33.35 34.03 9.73
N GLY A 2 -32.38 33.12 9.66
CA GLY A 2 -30.96 33.42 9.67
C GLY A 2 -30.26 32.08 9.54
N ASP A 3 -30.44 31.46 8.38
CA ASP A 3 -29.79 30.20 8.04
C ASP A 3 -28.29 30.47 7.97
N GLY A 4 -27.58 29.99 8.99
CA GLY A 4 -26.13 29.91 8.99
C GLY A 4 -25.72 28.94 7.91
N ILE A 5 -25.23 29.49 6.79
CA ILE A 5 -24.59 28.74 5.72
C ILE A 5 -23.36 28.07 6.32
N ILE A 6 -23.48 26.79 6.64
CA ILE A 6 -22.33 25.90 6.85
C ILE A 6 -21.71 25.72 5.47
N MET A 7 -20.62 26.43 5.20
CA MET A 7 -19.78 26.13 4.04
C MET A 7 -19.17 24.74 4.25
N ALA A 8 -19.70 23.75 3.54
CA ALA A 8 -19.00 22.48 3.36
C ALA A 8 -17.67 22.73 2.63
N PRO A 9 -16.57 22.05 2.99
CA PRO A 9 -15.28 22.22 2.33
C PRO A 9 -15.38 21.84 0.84
N SER A 10 -14.74 22.64 -0.02
CA SER A 10 -14.78 22.46 -1.47
C SER A 10 -14.06 21.18 -1.90
N PRO A 11 -14.49 20.48 -2.97
CA PRO A 11 -13.91 19.20 -3.40
C PRO A 11 -12.52 19.32 -4.07
N SER A 12 -11.88 20.49 -4.02
CA SER A 12 -10.66 20.83 -4.77
C SER A 12 -9.45 21.15 -3.90
N ASN A 13 -9.49 20.89 -2.59
CA ASN A 13 -8.36 21.19 -1.70
C ASN A 13 -7.32 20.07 -1.77
N GLN A 14 -6.48 20.11 -2.80
CA GLN A 14 -5.19 19.42 -2.75
C GLN A 14 -4.28 20.22 -1.83
N GLU A 15 -3.98 19.66 -0.66
CA GLU A 15 -3.05 20.26 0.28
C GLU A 15 -1.63 19.81 -0.08
N TYR A 16 -0.78 20.78 -0.44
CA TYR A 16 0.62 20.51 -0.72
C TYR A 16 1.37 20.35 0.58
N ILE A 17 1.87 19.15 0.83
CA ILE A 17 2.59 18.83 2.06
C ILE A 17 4.07 18.71 1.72
N ARG A 18 4.88 19.51 2.42
CA ARG A 18 6.34 19.50 2.29
C ARG A 18 6.99 18.56 3.28
N ASP A 19 6.36 18.35 4.43
CA ASP A 19 6.83 17.48 5.50
C ASP A 19 5.65 16.72 6.10
N VAL A 20 5.78 15.40 6.23
CA VAL A 20 4.76 14.53 6.85
C VAL A 20 4.46 14.90 8.31
N ALA A 21 5.38 15.59 8.99
CA ALA A 21 5.17 16.11 10.34
C ALA A 21 4.12 17.22 10.41
N GLU A 22 3.76 17.86 9.29
CA GLU A 22 2.74 18.91 9.22
C GLU A 22 1.32 18.34 9.11
N ILE A 23 1.16 17.02 8.95
CA ILE A 23 -0.14 16.37 8.81
C ILE A 23 -0.90 16.42 10.14
N ASP A 24 -2.08 17.06 10.16
CA ASP A 24 -2.98 16.98 11.30
C ASP A 24 -3.67 15.62 11.36
N LEU A 25 -3.12 14.72 12.18
CA LEU A 25 -3.65 13.39 12.43
C LEU A 25 -5.10 13.37 12.94
N GLN A 26 -5.61 14.47 13.51
CA GLN A 26 -7.01 14.53 13.96
C GLN A 26 -7.98 14.50 12.79
N GLU A 27 -7.62 15.07 11.63
CA GLU A 27 -8.48 15.11 10.45
C GLU A 27 -8.65 13.73 9.80
N TYR A 28 -7.72 12.81 10.06
CA TYR A 28 -7.66 11.51 9.38
C TYR A 28 -8.08 10.32 10.25
N LYS A 29 -8.71 10.56 11.41
CA LYS A 29 -9.12 9.52 12.36
C LYS A 29 -10.16 8.53 11.80
N ASP A 30 -11.03 9.00 10.90
CA ASP A 30 -12.12 8.22 10.33
C ASP A 30 -11.77 7.60 8.97
N ILE A 31 -10.53 7.75 8.51
CA ILE A 31 -10.06 7.20 7.23
C ILE A 31 -9.99 5.69 7.29
N GLU A 32 -10.60 5.06 6.29
CA GLU A 32 -10.51 3.61 6.06
C GLU A 32 -9.62 3.28 4.86
N ASN A 33 -9.57 4.17 3.87
CA ASN A 33 -8.91 3.92 2.60
C ASN A 33 -7.80 4.93 2.37
N ILE A 34 -6.59 4.44 2.06
CA ILE A 34 -5.49 5.30 1.62
C ILE A 34 -4.99 4.81 0.26
N ALA A 35 -5.00 5.70 -0.72
CA ALA A 35 -4.52 5.43 -2.07
C ALA A 35 -3.32 6.31 -2.41
N PHE A 36 -2.19 5.68 -2.71
CA PHE A 36 -0.93 6.34 -3.07
C PHE A 36 -0.75 6.33 -4.58
N TYR A 37 -0.46 7.50 -5.16
CA TYR A 37 -0.22 7.68 -6.59
C TYR A 37 1.11 8.36 -6.83
N GLN A 38 2.02 7.66 -7.50
CA GLN A 38 3.28 8.26 -7.94
C GLN A 38 3.01 9.32 -9.01
N VAL A 39 3.46 10.54 -8.75
CA VAL A 39 3.48 11.64 -9.73
C VAL A 39 4.91 11.90 -10.22
N ALA A 40 5.03 12.69 -11.28
CA ALA A 40 6.34 13.06 -11.82
C ALA A 40 7.18 13.77 -10.76
N ALA A 41 8.49 13.49 -10.74
CA ALA A 41 9.43 14.11 -9.82
C ALA A 41 9.31 15.64 -9.85
N ASN A 42 9.49 16.27 -8.69
CA ASN A 42 9.36 17.71 -8.47
C ASN A 42 7.97 18.32 -8.71
N SER A 43 6.90 17.53 -8.86
CA SER A 43 5.52 18.04 -8.97
C SER A 43 4.93 18.49 -7.63
N GLY A 44 5.59 18.13 -6.52
CA GLY A 44 5.11 18.33 -5.15
C GLY A 44 4.26 17.15 -4.69
N SER A 45 4.52 16.70 -3.46
CA SER A 45 3.65 15.75 -2.77
C SER A 45 2.44 16.46 -2.19
N GLY A 46 1.34 15.74 -2.01
CA GLY A 46 0.15 16.33 -1.44
C GLY A 46 -0.94 15.33 -1.12
N LEU A 47 -1.86 15.77 -0.28
CA LEU A 47 -2.98 14.99 0.23
C LEU A 47 -4.28 15.60 -0.30
N SER A 48 -5.24 14.75 -0.60
CA SER A 48 -6.57 15.18 -1.01
C SER A 48 -7.60 14.15 -0.60
N MET A 49 -8.70 14.59 -0.01
CA MET A 49 -9.83 13.72 0.32
C MET A 49 -10.62 13.38 -0.95
N GLU A 50 -10.83 12.09 -1.21
CA GLU A 50 -11.72 11.62 -2.28
C GLU A 50 -13.15 11.41 -1.77
N SER A 51 -13.27 11.04 -0.50
CA SER A 51 -14.51 10.91 0.24
C SER A 51 -14.23 11.12 1.72
N GLU A 52 -15.26 11.15 2.56
CA GLU A 52 -15.10 11.27 4.03
C GLU A 52 -14.23 10.18 4.66
N ARG A 53 -14.03 9.03 3.98
CA ARG A 53 -13.26 7.88 4.50
C ARG A 53 -12.11 7.46 3.59
N SER A 54 -11.85 8.23 2.52
CA SER A 54 -10.85 7.90 1.51
C SER A 54 -9.89 9.05 1.27
N LEU A 55 -8.62 8.79 1.57
CA LEU A 55 -7.52 9.71 1.37
C LEU A 55 -6.72 9.31 0.14
N ARG A 56 -6.54 10.25 -0.79
CA ARG A 56 -5.58 10.15 -1.89
C ARG A 56 -4.31 10.89 -1.52
N ILE A 57 -3.17 10.23 -1.75
CA ILE A 57 -1.83 10.76 -1.49
C ILE A 57 -1.06 10.75 -2.81
N HIS A 58 -0.68 11.93 -3.27
CA HIS A 58 0.26 12.09 -4.37
C HIS A 58 1.68 12.05 -3.82
N ILE A 59 2.44 11.05 -4.24
CA ILE A 59 3.84 10.86 -3.81
C ILE A 59 4.78 11.32 -4.91
N CYS A 60 5.82 12.04 -4.52
CA CYS A 60 6.80 12.61 -5.40
C CYS A 60 8.20 12.41 -4.80
N THR A 61 9.20 12.21 -5.66
CA THR A 61 10.60 12.42 -5.27
C THR A 61 10.96 13.88 -5.46
N ASP A 62 11.54 14.50 -4.44
CA ASP A 62 11.94 15.91 -4.50
C ASP A 62 13.27 16.10 -5.26
N GLN A 63 13.73 17.36 -5.35
CA GLN A 63 14.97 17.72 -6.07
C GLN A 63 16.22 17.15 -5.41
N ASN A 64 16.14 16.78 -4.13
CA ASN A 64 17.24 16.24 -3.33
C ASN A 64 17.24 14.70 -3.35
N GLY A 65 16.29 14.06 -4.03
CA GLY A 65 16.15 12.61 -4.10
C GLY A 65 15.36 12.00 -2.93
N VAL A 66 14.74 12.83 -2.10
CA VAL A 66 13.92 12.38 -0.97
C VAL A 66 12.60 11.82 -1.51
N ASN A 67 12.29 10.59 -1.12
CA ASN A 67 11.07 9.90 -1.54
C ASN A 67 9.98 10.07 -0.48
N PHE A 68 8.96 10.88 -0.78
CA PHE A 68 7.87 11.15 0.16
C PHE A 68 7.12 9.89 0.60
N LEU A 69 7.06 8.84 -0.22
CA LEU A 69 6.47 7.57 0.22
C LEU A 69 7.25 6.97 1.39
N LEU A 70 8.58 7.05 1.36
CA LEU A 70 9.42 6.50 2.42
C LEU A 70 9.18 7.24 3.73
N GLU A 71 9.14 8.57 3.69
CA GLU A 71 8.82 9.42 4.84
C GLU A 71 7.42 9.12 5.39
N PHE A 72 6.43 8.99 4.49
CA PHE A 72 5.06 8.69 4.90
C PHE A 72 4.93 7.29 5.52
N LEU A 73 5.64 6.29 4.99
CA LEU A 73 5.64 4.95 5.56
C LEU A 73 6.30 4.92 6.95
N HIS A 74 7.38 5.69 7.17
CA HIS A 74 7.91 5.90 8.52
C HIS A 74 6.87 6.51 9.44
N HIS A 75 6.20 7.57 8.99
CA HIS A 75 5.15 8.23 9.76
C HIS A 75 3.98 7.28 10.11
N LEU A 76 3.56 6.42 9.18
CA LEU A 76 2.54 5.39 9.43
C LEU A 76 2.97 4.37 10.49
N VAL A 77 4.24 3.98 10.48
CA VAL A 77 4.79 3.05 11.48
C VAL A 77 4.84 3.73 12.86
N ASP A 78 5.34 4.96 12.93
CA ASP A 78 5.50 5.71 14.19
C ASP A 78 4.15 6.13 14.80
N SER A 79 3.16 6.43 13.94
CA SER A 79 1.84 6.94 14.33
C SER A 79 0.72 5.91 14.13
N LYS A 80 1.04 4.60 14.16
CA LYS A 80 0.10 3.50 13.83
C LYS A 80 -1.25 3.59 14.55
N GLU A 81 -1.26 4.06 15.79
CA GLU A 81 -2.46 4.23 16.62
C GLU A 81 -3.46 5.24 16.04
N SER A 82 -2.98 6.28 15.37
CA SER A 82 -3.82 7.30 14.71
C SER A 82 -4.49 6.77 13.44
N TYR A 83 -3.95 5.70 12.86
CA TYR A 83 -4.44 5.08 11.62
C TYR A 83 -5.15 3.74 11.87
N ARG A 84 -5.69 3.52 13.07
CA ARG A 84 -6.44 2.28 13.41
C ARG A 84 -7.71 2.09 12.58
N GLY A 85 -8.27 3.14 12.01
CA GLY A 85 -9.40 3.07 11.08
C GLY A 85 -9.03 2.49 9.71
N VAL A 86 -7.75 2.56 9.31
CA VAL A 86 -7.32 2.19 7.97
C VAL A 86 -7.43 0.68 7.78
N THR A 87 -8.22 0.30 6.78
CA THR A 87 -8.48 -1.09 6.41
C THR A 87 -8.02 -1.41 5.00
N ASN A 88 -7.88 -0.40 4.13
CA ASN A 88 -7.57 -0.61 2.72
C ASN A 88 -6.41 0.30 2.27
N LEU A 89 -5.40 -0.32 1.66
CA LEU A 89 -4.27 0.40 1.07
C LEU A 89 -4.19 0.09 -0.42
N LEU A 90 -4.06 1.14 -1.23
CA LEU A 90 -3.82 1.02 -2.67
C LEU A 90 -2.54 1.77 -3.04
N PHE A 91 -1.70 1.14 -3.85
CA PHE A 91 -0.45 1.72 -4.32
C PHE A 91 -0.40 1.66 -5.83
N HIS A 92 -0.32 2.81 -6.49
CA HIS A 92 -0.36 2.93 -7.95
C HIS A 92 0.90 3.58 -8.52
N GLY A 93 1.55 2.88 -9.46
CA GLY A 93 2.67 3.43 -10.25
C GLY A 93 3.98 3.60 -9.48
N ILE A 94 4.13 2.90 -8.36
CA ILE A 94 5.26 3.06 -7.42
C ILE A 94 6.42 2.16 -7.82
N GLU A 95 7.62 2.74 -7.87
CA GLU A 95 8.87 1.98 -7.87
C GLU A 95 9.32 1.72 -6.43
N TRP A 96 9.04 0.51 -5.95
CA TRP A 96 9.29 0.10 -4.57
C TRP A 96 10.75 -0.22 -4.32
N GLN A 97 11.39 0.58 -3.47
CA GLN A 97 12.71 0.29 -2.93
C GLN A 97 12.63 -0.71 -1.77
N PRO A 98 13.69 -1.51 -1.52
CA PRO A 98 13.69 -2.52 -0.45
C PRO A 98 13.29 -1.97 0.92
N GLU A 99 13.74 -0.77 1.26
CA GLU A 99 13.43 -0.11 2.53
C GLU A 99 11.94 0.23 2.66
N ALA A 100 11.32 0.78 1.62
CA ALA A 100 9.90 1.07 1.60
C ALA A 100 9.05 -0.21 1.77
N ILE A 101 9.45 -1.33 1.15
CA ILE A 101 8.77 -2.62 1.32
C ILE A 101 8.87 -3.08 2.78
N GLN A 102 10.02 -2.93 3.43
CA GLN A 102 10.21 -3.30 4.84
C GLN A 102 9.35 -2.45 5.79
N LEU A 103 9.22 -1.16 5.53
CA LEU A 103 8.36 -0.28 6.31
C LEU A 103 6.89 -0.64 6.13
N LEU A 104 6.45 -0.87 4.89
CA LEU A 104 5.10 -1.36 4.62
C LEU A 104 4.84 -2.67 5.38
N CYS A 105 5.76 -3.64 5.32
CA CYS A 105 5.62 -4.91 6.03
C CYS A 105 5.56 -4.72 7.56
N SER A 106 6.32 -3.78 8.11
CA SER A 106 6.28 -3.43 9.54
C SER A 106 4.93 -2.83 9.92
N TYR A 107 4.39 -1.94 9.09
CA TYR A 107 3.07 -1.35 9.29
C TYR A 107 1.95 -2.41 9.20
N LEU A 108 2.01 -3.29 8.21
CA LEU A 108 1.05 -4.39 8.00
C LEU A 108 1.18 -5.54 9.00
N GLY A 109 2.29 -5.61 9.75
CA GLY A 109 2.52 -6.62 10.78
C GLY A 109 1.56 -6.55 11.97
N PRO A 110 1.88 -7.23 13.08
CA PRO A 110 0.99 -7.34 14.25
C PRO A 110 0.37 -6.00 14.69
N GLY A 111 -0.93 -6.03 15.01
CA GLY A 111 -1.69 -4.84 15.40
C GLY A 111 -2.12 -3.94 14.25
N SER A 112 -1.87 -4.32 12.99
CA SER A 112 -2.50 -3.68 11.84
C SER A 112 -3.97 -4.09 11.72
N ASN A 113 -4.83 -3.15 11.34
CA ASN A 113 -6.24 -3.38 11.01
C ASN A 113 -6.47 -3.48 9.49
N VAL A 114 -5.40 -3.40 8.69
CA VAL A 114 -5.48 -3.49 7.24
C VAL A 114 -5.95 -4.88 6.83
N LYS A 115 -7.01 -4.90 6.01
CA LYS A 115 -7.67 -6.09 5.46
C LYS A 115 -7.40 -6.25 3.97
N HIS A 116 -7.24 -5.15 3.23
CA HIS A 116 -7.00 -5.16 1.80
C HIS A 116 -5.72 -4.38 1.47
N VAL A 117 -4.84 -5.01 0.68
CA VAL A 117 -3.67 -4.32 0.11
C VAL A 117 -3.63 -4.60 -1.38
N GLU A 118 -3.54 -3.53 -2.16
CA GLU A 118 -3.53 -3.59 -3.61
C GLU A 118 -2.35 -2.84 -4.21
N PHE A 119 -1.68 -3.49 -5.14
CA PHE A 119 -0.57 -2.95 -5.91
C PHE A 119 -0.98 -2.92 -7.38
N GLN A 120 -0.93 -1.73 -8.00
CA GLN A 120 -1.27 -1.52 -9.40
C GLN A 120 -0.12 -0.84 -10.12
N LYS A 121 0.34 -1.41 -11.24
CA LYS A 121 1.42 -0.83 -12.06
C LYS A 121 2.69 -0.54 -11.27
N ASN A 122 2.95 -1.32 -10.22
CA ASN A 122 4.09 -1.12 -9.34
C ASN A 122 5.31 -1.91 -9.82
N VAL A 123 6.49 -1.43 -9.51
CA VAL A 123 7.74 -2.13 -9.84
C VAL A 123 8.50 -2.39 -8.56
N PHE A 124 8.69 -3.66 -8.20
CA PHE A 124 9.53 -4.03 -7.07
C PHE A 124 10.99 -4.05 -7.53
N SER A 125 11.80 -3.08 -7.06
CA SER A 125 13.07 -2.66 -7.68
C SER A 125 14.22 -3.66 -7.54
N THR A 126 14.10 -4.87 -8.07
CA THR A 126 15.29 -5.65 -8.48
C THR A 126 14.91 -6.59 -9.62
N LYS A 127 15.87 -6.90 -10.50
CA LYS A 127 15.76 -8.02 -11.46
C LYS A 127 15.69 -9.41 -10.78
N SER A 128 15.38 -9.45 -9.48
CA SER A 128 15.49 -10.58 -8.59
C SER A 128 14.24 -10.62 -7.71
N ALA A 129 13.69 -11.81 -7.45
CA ALA A 129 12.54 -11.95 -6.56
C ALA A 129 12.82 -11.60 -5.09
N VAL A 130 14.06 -11.25 -4.74
CA VAL A 130 14.47 -10.86 -3.38
C VAL A 130 13.66 -9.69 -2.83
N ALA A 131 13.22 -8.75 -3.68
CA ALA A 131 12.40 -7.62 -3.24
C ALA A 131 11.05 -8.05 -2.62
N LEU A 132 10.50 -9.22 -3.00
CA LEU A 132 9.24 -9.73 -2.49
C LEU A 132 9.40 -10.63 -1.25
N VAL A 133 10.63 -10.93 -0.83
CA VAL A 133 10.88 -11.77 0.35
C VAL A 133 10.25 -11.17 1.62
N PRO A 134 10.47 -9.88 1.97
CA PRO A 134 9.85 -9.32 3.18
C PRO A 134 8.32 -9.36 3.13
N LEU A 135 7.74 -9.09 1.95
CA LEU A 135 6.29 -9.14 1.76
C LEU A 135 5.76 -10.55 1.94
N SER A 136 6.46 -11.55 1.42
CA SER A 136 6.10 -12.97 1.56
C SER A 136 6.20 -13.43 3.01
N GLU A 137 7.26 -13.08 3.74
CA GLU A 137 7.43 -13.42 5.16
C GLU A 137 6.41 -12.73 6.07
N MET A 138 6.02 -11.50 5.73
CA MET A 138 4.95 -10.78 6.41
C MET A 138 3.62 -11.48 6.15
N LEU A 139 3.29 -11.77 4.88
CA LEU A 139 2.06 -12.48 4.52
C LEU A 139 1.98 -13.84 5.20
N GLN A 140 3.05 -14.62 5.24
CA GLN A 140 3.05 -15.94 5.89
C GLN A 140 2.58 -15.89 7.36
N ARG A 141 2.88 -14.80 8.08
CA ARG A 141 2.58 -14.62 9.51
C ARG A 141 1.40 -13.69 9.78
N ASN A 142 0.90 -13.00 8.76
CA ASN A 142 -0.19 -12.05 8.89
C ASN A 142 -1.49 -12.79 9.28
N ASN A 143 -2.30 -12.18 10.13
CA ASN A 143 -3.60 -12.73 10.53
C ASN A 143 -4.77 -11.76 10.37
N THR A 144 -4.54 -10.57 9.82
CA THR A 144 -5.56 -9.54 9.59
C THR A 144 -5.94 -9.40 8.11
N LEU A 145 -4.97 -9.49 7.21
CA LEU A 145 -5.17 -9.36 5.77
C LEU A 145 -6.13 -10.43 5.26
N LYS A 146 -7.12 -9.98 4.51
CA LYS A 146 -8.17 -10.76 3.85
C LYS A 146 -7.99 -10.80 2.35
N ALA A 147 -7.52 -9.70 1.75
CA ALA A 147 -7.35 -9.58 0.32
C ALA A 147 -5.99 -8.98 -0.02
N VAL A 148 -5.29 -9.60 -0.97
CA VAL A 148 -4.02 -9.12 -1.51
C VAL A 148 -4.09 -9.17 -3.03
N VAL A 149 -3.91 -8.03 -3.68
CA VAL A 149 -4.08 -7.88 -5.12
C VAL A 149 -2.80 -7.32 -5.75
N PHE A 150 -2.35 -7.98 -6.80
CA PHE A 150 -1.31 -7.49 -7.71
C PHE A 150 -1.89 -7.36 -9.11
N ASN A 151 -1.68 -6.20 -9.73
CA ASN A 151 -2.11 -5.93 -11.10
C ASN A 151 -1.00 -5.18 -11.83
N ASP A 152 -0.49 -5.75 -12.92
CA ASP A 152 0.63 -5.21 -13.71
C ASP A 152 1.84 -4.82 -12.83
N CYS A 153 2.20 -5.69 -11.89
CA CYS A 153 3.32 -5.47 -10.96
C CYS A 153 4.60 -6.24 -11.34
N ARG A 154 4.54 -7.05 -12.40
CA ARG A 154 5.66 -7.82 -12.96
C ARG A 154 6.40 -8.67 -11.92
N ILE A 155 5.66 -9.28 -10.98
CA ILE A 155 6.25 -10.08 -9.88
C ILE A 155 7.11 -11.25 -10.38
N GLY A 156 6.85 -11.73 -11.61
CA GLY A 156 7.60 -12.80 -12.25
C GLY A 156 7.42 -14.17 -11.59
N ALA A 157 7.99 -15.21 -12.22
CA ALA A 157 7.83 -16.59 -11.73
C ALA A 157 8.35 -16.77 -10.29
N ALA A 158 9.51 -16.19 -9.99
CA ALA A 158 10.14 -16.34 -8.68
C ALA A 158 9.40 -15.57 -7.57
N GLY A 159 8.82 -14.39 -7.88
CA GLY A 159 7.94 -13.68 -6.96
C GLY A 159 6.64 -14.47 -6.69
N ALA A 160 6.03 -15.02 -7.74
CA ALA A 160 4.85 -15.87 -7.61
C ALA A 160 5.12 -17.10 -6.73
N THR A 161 6.27 -17.77 -6.89
CA THR A 161 6.68 -18.90 -6.02
C THR A 161 6.81 -18.48 -4.55
N LEU A 162 7.41 -17.32 -4.25
CA LEU A 162 7.54 -16.82 -2.88
C LEU A 162 6.17 -16.54 -2.24
N LEU A 163 5.30 -15.84 -2.96
CA LEU A 163 3.94 -15.54 -2.50
C LEU A 163 3.12 -16.82 -2.31
N ALA A 164 3.20 -17.78 -3.24
CA ALA A 164 2.54 -19.08 -3.13
C ALA A 164 2.98 -19.83 -1.85
N SER A 165 4.28 -19.91 -1.59
CA SER A 165 4.84 -20.58 -0.41
C SER A 165 4.40 -19.92 0.90
N ALA A 166 4.32 -18.59 0.92
CA ALA A 166 3.82 -17.84 2.07
C ALA A 166 2.32 -18.09 2.31
N LEU A 167 1.52 -17.97 1.25
CA LEU A 167 0.07 -18.13 1.32
C LEU A 167 -0.35 -19.55 1.68
N ALA A 168 0.38 -20.58 1.26
CA ALA A 168 0.12 -21.97 1.65
C ALA A 168 0.14 -22.20 3.17
N LYS A 169 0.80 -21.31 3.93
CA LYS A 169 0.88 -21.34 5.40
C LYS A 169 0.05 -20.25 6.07
N ASN A 170 -0.49 -19.30 5.31
CA ASN A 170 -1.38 -18.26 5.81
C ASN A 170 -2.82 -18.81 5.87
N ARG A 171 -3.60 -18.40 6.87
CA ARG A 171 -5.02 -18.80 7.02
C ARG A 171 -5.98 -17.61 7.17
N SER A 172 -5.49 -16.39 7.00
CA SER A 172 -6.30 -15.17 7.08
C SER A 172 -6.72 -14.64 5.72
N VAL A 173 -5.84 -14.75 4.71
CA VAL A 173 -6.09 -14.29 3.34
C VAL A 173 -7.11 -15.19 2.69
N GLU A 174 -8.22 -14.60 2.29
CA GLU A 174 -9.38 -15.23 1.65
C GLU A 174 -9.38 -14.96 0.14
N GLU A 175 -8.73 -13.88 -0.28
CA GLU A 175 -8.67 -13.44 -1.67
C GLU A 175 -7.23 -13.10 -2.07
N PHE A 176 -6.75 -13.75 -3.14
CA PHE A 176 -5.46 -13.45 -3.76
C PHE A 176 -5.66 -13.31 -5.27
N GLN A 177 -5.39 -12.12 -5.80
CA GLN A 177 -5.51 -11.85 -7.23
C GLN A 177 -4.17 -11.37 -7.80
N VAL A 178 -3.84 -11.87 -8.99
CA VAL A 178 -2.59 -11.56 -9.70
C VAL A 178 -2.89 -11.45 -11.18
N TRP A 179 -2.87 -10.24 -11.73
CA TRP A 179 -3.25 -9.94 -13.11
C TRP A 179 -2.08 -9.29 -13.86
N GLU A 180 -1.85 -9.71 -15.11
CA GLU A 180 -0.82 -9.13 -15.99
C GLU A 180 0.62 -9.15 -15.41
N ASP A 181 0.90 -10.04 -14.46
CA ASP A 181 2.11 -10.01 -13.63
C ASP A 181 3.32 -10.82 -14.15
N SER A 182 3.25 -11.32 -15.39
CA SER A 182 4.36 -12.02 -16.07
C SER A 182 4.91 -13.24 -15.31
N MET A 183 4.06 -13.99 -14.59
CA MET A 183 4.49 -15.12 -13.74
C MET A 183 4.96 -16.37 -14.49
N GLY A 184 4.60 -16.51 -15.78
CA GLY A 184 4.90 -17.70 -16.59
C GLY A 184 4.27 -19.00 -16.06
N SER A 185 4.51 -20.11 -16.75
CA SER A 185 3.93 -21.42 -16.40
C SER A 185 4.35 -21.90 -15.00
N LYS A 186 5.63 -21.72 -14.66
CA LYS A 186 6.16 -22.10 -13.35
C LYS A 186 5.49 -21.32 -12.20
N GLY A 187 5.32 -20.01 -12.34
CA GLY A 187 4.65 -19.21 -11.30
C GLY A 187 3.18 -19.62 -11.13
N ALA A 188 2.48 -19.88 -12.24
CA ALA A 188 1.10 -20.38 -12.21
C ALA A 188 0.97 -21.76 -11.57
N GLU A 189 1.90 -22.68 -11.84
CA GLU A 189 1.94 -24.01 -11.21
C GLU A 189 2.08 -23.93 -9.69
N GLU A 190 2.97 -23.06 -9.19
CA GLU A 190 3.17 -22.88 -7.76
C GLU A 190 1.94 -22.27 -7.07
N LEU A 191 1.26 -21.31 -7.72
CA LEU A 191 -0.01 -20.78 -7.22
C LEU A 191 -1.12 -21.84 -7.21
N SER A 192 -1.19 -22.71 -8.23
CA SER A 192 -2.13 -23.84 -8.25
C SER A 192 -1.92 -24.78 -7.07
N LYS A 193 -0.67 -25.16 -6.79
CA LYS A 193 -0.33 -26.02 -5.63
C LYS A 193 -0.69 -25.36 -4.30
N MET A 194 -0.52 -24.03 -4.20
CA MET A 194 -0.92 -23.29 -3.00
C MET A 194 -2.43 -23.37 -2.75
N ILE A 195 -3.25 -23.30 -3.80
CA ILE A 195 -4.72 -23.40 -3.69
C ILE A 195 -5.14 -24.80 -3.20
N GLU A 196 -4.42 -25.86 -3.57
CA GLU A 196 -4.75 -27.23 -3.14
C GLU A 196 -4.60 -27.47 -1.62
N VAL A 197 -3.87 -26.60 -0.91
CA VAL A 197 -3.54 -26.76 0.52
C VAL A 197 -4.19 -25.72 1.44
N ASN A 198 -4.99 -24.81 0.88
CA ASN A 198 -5.71 -23.75 1.59
C ASN A 198 -7.22 -23.93 1.45
#